data_AF-A0A1I7U6Z4-F1
#
_entry.id   AF-A0A1I7U6Z4-F1
#
_cell.length_a   1.000
_cell.length_b   1.000
_cell.length_c   1.000
_cell.angle_alpha   90.00
_cell.angle_beta   90.00
_cell.angle_gamma   90.00
#
_symmetry.space_group_name_H-M   'P 1'
#
loop_
_entity.id
_entity.type
_entity.pdbx_description
1 polymer ?
#
loop_
_entity_poly.entity_id
_entity_poly.type
_entity_poly.pdbx_seq_one_letter_code
_entity_poly.pdbx_strand_id
1 'polypeptide(L)'
;MENPIVMDELEGELKAMPQDDVMVAIKRLEAKVDSLEKGLRKIISIQSVTQTTLNTIESAVKDEWRVGVSEPKKPKMSCTGCKGNHEVFECPNLPTGERIMKCIGAGICINCHLHHGGDCRRKGQCAKCNGKHKTCYHI
;
A
#
# COMPACT_ATOMS: atom_id res chain seq x y z
N MET A 1 -25.34 11.27 6.21
CA MET A 1 -26.44 11.46 7.18
C MET A 1 -27.70 10.99 6.48
N GLU A 2 -28.10 9.74 6.69
CA GLU A 2 -29.38 9.24 6.19
C GLU A 2 -30.48 9.79 7.09
N ASN A 3 -31.50 10.38 6.48
CA ASN A 3 -32.62 10.99 7.19
C ASN A 3 -33.45 9.85 7.81
N PRO A 4 -33.62 9.78 9.14
CA PRO A 4 -34.48 8.76 9.73
C PRO A 4 -35.90 8.99 9.23
N ILE A 5 -36.45 7.98 8.56
CA ILE A 5 -37.83 8.01 8.10
C ILE A 5 -38.71 8.07 9.35
N VAL A 6 -39.51 9.14 9.47
CA VAL A 6 -40.45 9.33 10.57
C VAL A 6 -41.61 8.35 10.34
N MET A 7 -41.66 7.28 11.14
CA MET A 7 -42.63 6.19 11.00
C MET A 7 -44.09 6.69 11.04
N ASP A 8 -44.35 7.77 11.77
CA ASP A 8 -45.68 8.35 11.94
C ASP A 8 -46.25 8.96 10.64
N GLU A 9 -45.40 9.49 9.75
CA GLU A 9 -45.82 10.06 8.47
C GLU A 9 -46.22 8.96 7.47
N LEU A 10 -45.49 7.84 7.48
CA LEU A 10 -45.80 6.66 6.68
C LEU A 10 -47.12 5.99 7.08
N GLU A 11 -47.46 5.97 8.36
CA GLU A 11 -48.72 5.38 8.84
C GLU A 11 -49.95 6.16 8.35
N GLY A 12 -49.84 7.48 8.24
CA GLY A 12 -50.90 8.34 7.71
C GLY A 12 -51.15 8.10 6.22
N GLU A 13 -50.09 8.02 5.43
CA GLU A 13 -50.15 7.75 3.99
C GLU A 13 -50.67 6.32 3.70
N LEU A 14 -50.24 5.33 4.48
CA LEU A 14 -50.66 3.94 4.30
C LEU A 14 -52.16 3.74 4.57
N LYS A 15 -52.74 4.48 5.52
CA LYS A 15 -54.19 4.45 5.81
C LYS A 15 -55.03 5.12 4.73
N ALA A 16 -54.46 6.03 3.95
CA ALA A 16 -55.13 6.73 2.86
C ALA A 16 -55.07 5.96 1.52
N MET A 17 -54.24 4.92 1.42
CA MET A 17 -54.10 4.12 0.20
C MET A 17 -55.25 3.13 0.00
N PRO A 18 -55.69 2.90 -1.26
CA PRO A 18 -56.59 1.80 -1.59
C PRO A 18 -56.00 0.45 -1.17
N GLN A 19 -56.84 -0.43 -0.63
CA GLN A 19 -56.41 -1.73 -0.10
C GLN A 19 -55.69 -2.60 -1.15
N ASP A 20 -56.08 -2.52 -2.42
CA ASP A 20 -55.44 -3.23 -3.52
C ASP A 20 -54.01 -2.74 -3.79
N ASP A 21 -53.76 -1.43 -3.69
CA ASP A 21 -52.43 -0.84 -3.88
C ASP A 21 -51.49 -1.20 -2.72
N VAL A 22 -52.02 -1.25 -1.49
CA VAL A 22 -51.28 -1.74 -0.31
C VAL A 22 -50.88 -3.22 -0.51
N MET A 23 -51.77 -4.06 -1.02
CA MET A 23 -51.46 -5.47 -1.31
C MET A 23 -50.40 -5.64 -2.39
N VAL A 24 -50.39 -4.80 -3.42
CA VAL A 24 -49.33 -4.77 -4.45
C VAL A 24 -47.99 -4.32 -3.85
N ALA A 25 -48.01 -3.32 -2.97
CA ALA A 25 -46.82 -2.84 -2.28
C ALA A 25 -46.22 -3.91 -1.35
N ILE A 26 -47.06 -4.61 -0.58
CA ILE A 26 -46.64 -5.73 0.28
C ILE A 26 -45.96 -6.82 -0.54
N LYS A 27 -46.57 -7.28 -1.64
CA LYS A 27 -45.97 -8.31 -2.52
C LYS A 27 -44.62 -7.86 -3.10
N ARG A 28 -44.47 -6.59 -3.44
CA ARG A 28 -43.20 -6.03 -3.92
C ARG A 28 -42.14 -5.99 -2.81
N LEU A 29 -42.54 -5.68 -1.57
CA LEU A 29 -41.64 -5.69 -0.42
C LEU A 29 -41.21 -7.11 -0.07
N GLU A 30 -42.13 -8.08 -0.06
CA GLU A 30 -41.82 -9.50 0.14
C GLU A 30 -40.79 -9.99 -0.89
N ALA A 31 -40.98 -9.69 -2.17
CA ALA A 31 -40.02 -10.06 -3.21
C ALA A 31 -38.63 -9.41 -3.01
N LYS A 32 -38.57 -8.16 -2.50
CA LYS A 32 -37.32 -7.49 -2.18
C LYS A 32 -36.63 -8.13 -0.96
N VAL A 33 -37.39 -8.45 0.08
CA VAL A 33 -36.89 -9.12 1.29
C VAL A 33 -36.30 -10.48 0.91
N ASP A 34 -37.01 -11.28 0.11
CA ASP A 34 -36.52 -12.56 -0.41
C ASP A 34 -35.20 -12.42 -1.18
N SER A 35 -35.10 -11.39 -2.03
CA SER A 35 -33.89 -11.12 -2.79
C SER A 35 -32.72 -10.72 -1.89
N LEU A 36 -32.97 -9.89 -0.87
CA LEU A 36 -31.97 -9.49 0.11
C LEU A 36 -31.50 -10.67 0.94
N GLU A 37 -32.41 -11.54 1.38
CA GLU A 37 -32.07 -12.73 2.14
C GLU A 37 -31.16 -13.68 1.35
N LYS A 38 -31.48 -13.92 0.06
CA LYS A 38 -30.63 -14.70 -0.84
C LYS A 38 -29.24 -14.07 -1.01
N GLY A 39 -29.18 -12.74 -1.14
CA GLY A 39 -27.93 -11.98 -1.20
C GLY A 39 -27.08 -12.16 0.05
N LEU A 40 -27.69 -12.00 1.24
CA LEU A 40 -27.02 -12.17 2.53
C LEU A 40 -26.45 -13.58 2.71
N ARG A 41 -27.24 -14.61 2.36
CA ARG A 41 -26.76 -16.01 2.39
C ARG A 41 -25.51 -16.21 1.53
N LYS A 42 -25.48 -15.59 0.35
CA LYS A 42 -24.31 -15.66 -0.55
C LYS A 42 -23.10 -14.92 0.01
N ILE A 43 -23.29 -13.75 0.63
CA ILE A 43 -22.22 -13.00 1.28
C ILE A 43 -21.60 -13.82 2.41
N ILE A 44 -22.43 -14.43 3.27
CA ILE A 44 -21.96 -15.29 4.37
C ILE A 44 -21.12 -16.45 3.84
N SER A 45 -21.57 -17.11 2.76
CA SER A 45 -20.83 -18.20 2.11
C SER A 45 -19.47 -17.73 1.59
N ILE A 46 -19.40 -16.57 0.92
CA ILE A 46 -18.14 -16.00 0.43
C ILE A 46 -17.21 -15.64 1.60
N GLN A 47 -17.73 -15.05 2.67
CA GLN A 47 -16.95 -14.71 3.86
C GLN A 47 -16.30 -15.95 4.48
N SER A 48 -17.02 -17.07 4.57
CA SER A 48 -16.48 -18.34 5.09
C SER A 48 -15.31 -18.87 4.25
N VAL A 49 -15.42 -18.81 2.91
CA VAL A 49 -14.34 -19.22 2.00
C VAL A 49 -13.13 -18.29 2.11
N THR A 50 -13.36 -16.98 2.14
CA THR A 50 -12.29 -15.99 2.31
C THR A 50 -11.56 -16.17 3.64
N GLN A 51 -12.29 -16.40 4.74
CA GLN A 51 -11.69 -16.63 6.05
C GLN A 51 -10.83 -17.89 6.08
N THR A 52 -11.29 -18.96 5.44
CA THR A 52 -10.53 -20.21 5.32
C THR A 52 -9.25 -19.98 4.53
N THR A 53 -9.33 -19.24 3.42
CA THR A 53 -8.18 -18.89 2.59
C THR A 53 -7.16 -18.05 3.36
N LEU A 54 -7.62 -17.06 4.14
CA LEU A 54 -6.74 -16.27 5.00
C LEU A 54 -6.01 -17.14 6.03
N ASN A 55 -6.73 -18.03 6.71
CA ASN A 55 -6.13 -18.94 7.68
C ASN A 55 -5.07 -19.85 7.02
N THR A 56 -5.32 -20.34 5.80
CA THR A 56 -4.33 -21.13 5.04
C THR A 56 -3.09 -20.31 4.68
N ILE A 57 -3.26 -19.07 4.23
CA ILE A 57 -2.14 -18.17 3.91
C ILE A 57 -1.33 -17.88 5.18
N GLU A 58 -1.99 -17.57 6.30
CA GLU A 58 -1.33 -17.30 7.58
C GLU A 58 -0.52 -18.51 8.06
N SER A 59 -1.06 -19.73 7.93
CA SER A 59 -0.35 -20.96 8.25
C SER A 59 0.86 -21.17 7.33
N ALA A 60 0.70 -20.97 6.02
CA ALA A 60 1.80 -21.10 5.06
C ALA A 60 2.94 -20.10 5.35
N VAL A 61 2.59 -18.85 5.66
CA VAL A 61 3.57 -17.82 6.06
C VAL A 61 4.25 -18.22 7.38
N LYS A 62 3.52 -18.68 8.39
CA LYS A 62 4.13 -19.13 9.65
C LYS A 62 5.10 -20.30 9.45
N ASP A 63 4.79 -21.20 8.52
CA ASP A 63 5.65 -22.34 8.20
C ASP A 63 6.89 -21.93 7.40
N GLU A 64 6.75 -20.99 6.44
CA GLU A 64 7.90 -20.39 5.72
C GLU A 64 8.88 -19.67 6.65
N TRP A 65 8.40 -19.07 7.75
CA TRP A 65 9.27 -18.43 8.75
C TRP A 65 9.94 -19.42 9.71
N ARG A 66 9.41 -20.65 9.85
CA ARG A 66 10.00 -21.70 10.70
C ARG A 66 11.02 -22.58 9.96
N VAL A 67 10.92 -22.66 8.64
CA VAL A 67 12.00 -23.21 7.82
C VAL A 67 13.06 -22.12 7.73
N GLY A 68 14.06 -22.19 8.61
CA GLY A 68 15.19 -21.26 8.63
C GLY A 68 15.90 -21.22 7.28
N VAL A 69 15.44 -20.33 6.40
CA VAL A 69 16.24 -19.85 5.28
C VAL A 69 17.34 -19.05 5.95
N SER A 70 18.49 -19.69 6.14
CA SER A 70 19.72 -18.97 6.44
C SER A 70 19.79 -17.79 5.48
N GLU A 71 19.72 -16.57 6.00
CA GLU A 71 19.82 -15.37 5.16
C GLU A 71 21.01 -15.58 4.21
N PRO A 72 20.83 -15.49 2.89
CA PRO A 72 21.96 -15.54 1.99
C PRO A 72 22.89 -14.43 2.46
N LYS A 73 24.10 -14.79 2.95
CA LYS A 73 25.11 -13.83 3.40
C LYS A 73 25.23 -12.81 2.28
N LYS A 74 24.69 -11.60 2.50
CA LYS A 74 24.75 -10.53 1.49
C LYS A 74 26.22 -10.44 1.08
N PRO A 75 26.54 -10.55 -0.23
CA PRO A 75 27.92 -10.48 -0.67
C PRO A 75 28.49 -9.19 -0.08
N LYS A 76 29.64 -9.30 0.59
CA LYS A 76 30.30 -8.13 1.16
C LYS A 76 30.51 -7.15 0.01
N MET A 77 29.81 -6.02 0.06
CA MET A 77 30.01 -4.96 -0.91
C MET A 77 31.48 -4.56 -0.81
N SER A 78 32.17 -4.59 -1.95
CA SER A 78 33.58 -4.22 -2.01
C SER A 78 33.73 -3.12 -3.05
N CYS A 79 34.06 -1.93 -2.58
CA CYS A 79 34.31 -0.79 -3.44
C CYS A 79 35.45 -1.12 -4.41
N THR A 80 35.23 -0.94 -5.71
CA THR A 80 36.26 -1.21 -6.73
C THR A 80 37.46 -0.28 -6.65
N GLY A 81 37.33 0.89 -6.00
CA GLY A 81 38.43 1.85 -5.82
C GLY A 81 39.33 1.56 -4.61
N CYS A 82 38.76 1.11 -3.48
CA CYS A 82 39.51 0.96 -2.22
C CYS A 82 39.33 -0.40 -1.52
N LYS A 83 38.53 -1.30 -2.09
CA LYS A 83 38.13 -2.60 -1.53
C LYS A 83 37.38 -2.54 -0.20
N GLY A 84 37.01 -1.34 0.26
CA GLY A 84 36.24 -1.11 1.49
C GLY A 84 34.76 -1.52 1.37
N ASN A 85 34.07 -1.58 2.52
CA ASN A 85 32.67 -1.97 2.61
C ASN A 85 31.71 -0.78 2.39
N HIS A 86 31.63 -0.31 1.15
CA HIS A 86 30.70 0.74 0.71
C HIS A 86 30.55 0.69 -0.82
N GLU A 87 29.56 1.41 -1.36
CA GLU A 87 29.41 1.60 -2.80
C GLU A 87 30.55 2.47 -3.36
N VAL A 88 30.89 2.26 -4.64
CA VAL A 88 31.98 2.99 -5.30
C VAL A 88 31.74 4.51 -5.30
N PHE A 89 30.50 4.96 -5.45
CA PHE A 89 30.14 6.38 -5.45
C PHE A 89 30.25 7.04 -4.05
N GLU A 90 30.35 6.24 -2.98
CA GLU A 90 30.56 6.74 -1.61
C GLU A 90 32.04 6.72 -1.21
N CYS A 91 32.93 6.29 -2.11
CA CYS A 91 34.33 6.04 -1.77
C CYS A 91 35.09 7.31 -1.37
N PRO A 92 35.60 7.42 -0.13
CA PRO A 92 36.37 8.59 0.29
C PRO A 92 37.70 8.73 -0.45
N ASN A 93 38.23 7.62 -0.99
CA ASN A 93 39.50 7.59 -1.72
C ASN A 93 39.34 7.98 -3.19
N LEU A 94 38.12 8.14 -3.71
CA LEU A 94 37.90 8.63 -5.07
C LEU A 94 37.73 10.15 -5.08
N PRO A 95 38.29 10.85 -6.07
CA PRO A 95 38.02 12.27 -6.28
C PRO A 95 36.51 12.55 -6.38
N THR A 96 36.09 13.73 -5.92
CA THR A 96 34.67 14.13 -5.97
C THR A 96 34.07 14.03 -7.37
N GLY A 97 34.80 14.45 -8.41
CA GLY A 97 34.35 14.33 -9.79
C GLY A 97 34.08 12.89 -10.21
N GLU A 98 34.95 11.95 -9.85
CA GLU A 98 34.76 10.53 -10.16
C GLU A 98 33.57 9.94 -9.41
N ARG A 99 33.40 10.27 -8.13
CA ARG A 99 32.23 9.84 -7.35
C ARG A 99 30.92 10.30 -7.99
N ILE A 100 30.87 11.56 -8.44
CA ILE A 100 29.70 12.12 -9.15
C ILE A 100 29.42 11.31 -10.42
N MET A 101 30.44 11.06 -11.24
CA MET A 101 30.29 10.28 -12.47
C MET A 101 29.80 8.85 -12.21
N LYS A 102 30.30 8.20 -11.15
CA LYS A 102 29.83 6.88 -10.74
C LYS A 102 28.38 6.90 -10.23
N CYS A 103 28.01 7.94 -9.50
CA CYS A 103 26.64 8.15 -9.00
C CYS A 103 25.65 8.31 -10.18
N ILE A 104 25.99 9.17 -11.16
CA ILE A 104 25.21 9.38 -12.37
C ILE A 104 25.11 8.11 -13.21
N GLY A 105 26.24 7.42 -13.43
CA GLY A 105 26.27 6.17 -14.20
C GLY A 105 25.46 5.04 -13.57
N ALA A 106 25.31 5.04 -12.24
CA ALA A 106 24.45 4.12 -11.51
C ALA A 106 22.98 4.57 -11.44
N GLY A 107 22.62 5.73 -12.00
CA GLY A 107 21.26 6.27 -11.89
C GLY A 107 20.88 6.68 -10.46
N ILE A 108 21.87 6.98 -9.63
CA ILE A 108 21.71 7.35 -8.22
C ILE A 108 21.70 8.87 -8.10
N CYS A 109 20.77 9.39 -7.32
CA CYS A 109 20.71 10.81 -7.03
C CYS A 109 21.81 11.24 -6.04
N ILE A 110 22.60 12.25 -6.44
CA ILE A 110 23.71 12.84 -5.65
C ILE A 110 23.23 13.48 -4.33
N ASN A 111 21.95 13.89 -4.26
CA ASN A 111 21.37 14.46 -3.04
C ASN A 111 20.96 13.40 -2.01
N CYS A 112 20.34 12.30 -2.46
CA CYS A 112 19.64 11.38 -1.55
C CYS A 112 20.17 9.93 -1.57
N HIS A 113 21.04 9.58 -2.51
CA HIS A 113 21.54 8.23 -2.78
C HIS A 113 20.45 7.19 -3.09
N LEU A 114 19.34 7.62 -3.71
CA LEU A 114 18.29 6.72 -4.18
C LEU A 114 18.10 6.84 -5.70
N HIS A 115 17.53 5.81 -6.30
CA HIS A 115 17.10 5.82 -7.70
C HIS A 115 15.82 6.63 -7.85
N HIS A 116 15.87 7.70 -8.64
CA HIS A 116 14.68 8.40 -9.11
C HIS A 116 15.00 9.23 -10.35
N GLY A 117 14.02 9.41 -11.23
CA GLY A 117 14.10 10.33 -12.36
C GLY A 117 13.80 11.77 -11.95
N GLY A 118 14.40 12.73 -12.63
CA GLY A 118 14.11 14.16 -12.46
C GLY A 118 14.59 14.77 -11.14
N ASP A 119 13.97 15.88 -10.75
CA ASP A 119 14.39 16.70 -9.61
C ASP A 119 14.17 16.01 -8.26
N CYS A 120 15.23 15.97 -7.45
CA CYS A 120 15.14 15.48 -6.09
C CYS A 120 14.31 16.45 -5.22
N ARG A 121 13.25 15.92 -4.59
CA ARG A 121 12.39 16.67 -3.65
C ARG A 121 12.98 16.83 -2.24
N ARG A 122 14.07 16.12 -1.92
CA ARG A 122 14.71 16.26 -0.59
C ARG A 122 15.41 17.62 -0.48
N LYS A 123 15.35 18.21 0.72
CA LYS A 123 16.13 19.40 1.08
C LYS A 123 17.63 19.12 0.90
N GLY A 124 18.42 20.18 0.69
CA GLY A 124 19.87 20.07 0.57
C GLY A 124 20.47 19.31 1.75
N GLN A 125 21.40 18.40 1.45
CA GLN A 125 22.06 17.53 2.44
C GLN A 125 23.51 17.92 2.69
N CYS A 126 24.02 18.97 2.03
CA CYS A 126 25.41 19.38 2.17
C CYS A 126 25.58 20.25 3.41
N ALA A 127 26.35 19.77 4.38
CA ALA A 127 26.64 20.49 5.62
C ALA A 127 27.49 21.77 5.39
N LYS A 128 28.15 21.90 4.23
CA LYS A 128 29.04 23.03 3.92
C LYS A 128 28.35 24.19 3.20
N CYS A 129 27.43 23.89 2.28
CA CYS A 129 26.77 24.92 1.46
C CYS A 129 25.24 24.81 1.42
N ASN A 130 24.66 23.85 2.15
CA ASN A 130 23.21 23.56 2.18
C ASN A 130 22.60 23.28 0.78
N GLY A 131 23.43 22.91 -0.19
CA GLY A 131 23.03 22.59 -1.56
C GLY A 131 22.40 21.19 -1.71
N LYS A 132 21.77 20.93 -2.87
CA LYS A 132 21.14 19.65 -3.23
C LYS A 132 22.17 18.55 -3.61
N HIS A 133 23.12 18.30 -2.74
CA HIS A 133 24.08 17.19 -2.82
C HIS A 133 24.43 16.74 -1.40
N LYS A 134 24.91 15.50 -1.23
CA LYS A 134 25.54 15.11 0.04
C LYS A 134 26.90 15.80 0.21
N THR A 135 27.30 16.05 1.45
CA THR A 135 28.60 16.68 1.80
C THR A 135 29.81 16.01 1.16
N CYS A 136 29.77 14.70 0.89
CA CYS A 136 30.85 13.99 0.21
C CYS A 136 31.07 14.44 -1.24
N TYR A 137 30.11 15.13 -1.87
CA TYR A 137 30.25 15.69 -3.21
C TYR A 137 30.47 17.20 -3.23
N HIS A 138 30.73 17.79 -2.07
CA HIS A 138 31.06 19.21 -2.03
C HIS A 138 32.43 19.44 -2.71
N ILE A 139 32.46 20.43 -3.60
CA ILE A 139 33.66 20.91 -4.31
C ILE A 139 34.01 22.28 -3.75
#